data_AF-E9GKC2-F1
#
_entry.id   AF-E9GKC2-F1
#
_cell.length_a   1.000
_cell.length_b   1.000
_cell.length_c   1.000
_cell.angle_alpha   90.00
_cell.angle_beta   90.00
_cell.angle_gamma   90.00
#
_symmetry.space_group_name_H-M   'P 1'
#
loop_
_entity.id
_entity.type
_entity.pdbx_description
1 polymer ?
#
loop_
_entity_poly.entity_id
_entity_poly.type
_entity_poly.pdbx_seq_one_letter_code
_entity_poly.pdbx_strand_id
1 'polypeptide(L)' 'MPILGLVDDTVTQIRIVTHIDGIPIAKSSGSQFWPILYSIYGYEKVVIVGMYYELKKPEDVNEFLLDFVTEAKTVSKMG' A
#
# COMPACT_ATOMS: atom_id res chain seq x y z
N MET A 1 15.55 26.01 -9.11
CA MET A 1 15.99 24.60 -9.13
C MET A 1 14.80 23.79 -9.65
N PRO A 2 14.75 23.43 -10.95
CA PRO A 2 13.57 22.77 -11.49
C PRO A 2 13.64 21.28 -11.20
N ILE A 3 12.53 20.74 -10.68
CA ILE A 3 12.26 19.30 -10.48
C ILE A 3 11.88 18.69 -11.84
N LEU A 4 12.62 19.03 -12.90
CA LEU A 4 12.32 18.67 -14.29
C LEU A 4 13.51 17.89 -14.84
N GLY A 5 13.59 16.63 -14.47
CA GLY A 5 14.58 15.69 -14.96
C GLY A 5 14.35 14.36 -14.28
N LEU A 6 14.17 13.31 -15.08
CA LEU A 6 13.88 11.91 -14.71
C LEU A 6 12.40 11.50 -14.68
N VAL A 7 11.59 12.01 -15.60
CA VAL A 7 10.60 11.10 -16.20
C VAL A 7 11.26 10.62 -17.49
N ASP A 8 11.65 9.34 -17.47
CA ASP A 8 12.12 8.67 -18.67
C ASP A 8 10.89 8.32 -19.50
N ASP A 9 10.69 9.03 -20.62
CA ASP A 9 9.55 8.86 -21.51
C ASP A 9 9.49 7.46 -22.17
N THR A 10 10.53 6.63 -21.98
CA THR A 10 10.52 5.21 -22.38
C THR A 10 9.85 4.29 -21.36
N VAL A 11 9.57 4.78 -20.15
CA VAL A 11 8.90 4.00 -19.10
C VAL A 11 7.42 3.86 -19.44
N THR A 12 7.07 2.68 -19.95
CA THR A 12 5.69 2.32 -20.30
C THR A 12 4.96 1.55 -19.19
N GLN A 13 5.68 1.16 -18.13
CA GLN A 13 5.11 0.38 -17.03
C GLN A 13 5.77 0.74 -15.69
N ILE A 14 4.93 0.95 -14.67
CA ILE A 14 5.36 1.02 -13.27
C ILE A 14 5.01 -0.32 -12.60
N ARG A 15 6.00 -0.96 -11.98
CA ARG A 15 5.77 -2.16 -11.16
C ARG A 15 5.76 -1.78 -9.70
N ILE A 16 4.76 -2.27 -8.98
CA ILE A 16 4.54 -1.94 -7.57
C ILE A 16 4.63 -3.22 -6.75
N VAL A 17 5.12 -3.10 -5.52
CA VAL A 17 5.15 -4.18 -4.54
C VAL A 17 4.35 -3.74 -3.33
N THR A 18 3.40 -4.57 -2.92
CA THR A 18 2.51 -4.30 -1.79
C THR A 18 2.68 -5.36 -0.70
N HIS A 19 2.67 -4.92 0.56
CA HIS A 19 2.71 -5.81 1.73
C HIS A 19 1.65 -5.38 2.73
N ILE A 20 0.88 -6.33 3.23
CA ILE A 20 -0.20 -6.11 4.20
C ILE A 20 -0.08 -7.21 5.25
N ASP A 21 0.45 -6.89 6.43
CA ASP A 21 0.60 -7.85 7.53
C ASP A 21 0.20 -7.22 8.86
N GLY A 22 -0.31 -8.04 9.77
CA GLY A 22 -0.75 -7.63 11.10
C GLY A 22 0.42 -7.53 12.08
N ILE A 23 0.74 -6.31 12.50
CA ILE A 23 1.74 -6.03 13.52
C ILE A 23 1.02 -5.81 14.86
N PRO A 24 1.29 -6.62 15.90
CA PRO A 24 0.77 -6.36 17.24
C PRO A 24 1.31 -5.04 17.79
N ILE A 25 0.45 -4.11 18.20
CA ILE A 25 0.89 -2.81 18.77
C ILE A 25 1.26 -2.94 20.24
N ALA A 26 0.55 -3.77 21.01
CA ALA A 26 0.85 -3.97 22.41
C ALA A 26 0.67 -5.43 22.83
N LYS A 27 1.56 -5.86 23.74
CA LYS A 27 1.63 -7.25 24.20
C LYS A 27 0.40 -7.72 25.00
N SER A 28 -0.41 -6.79 25.51
CA SER A 28 -1.49 -7.07 26.48
C SER A 28 -2.89 -6.66 26.03
N SER A 29 -3.05 -5.88 24.96
CA SER A 29 -4.36 -5.38 24.49
C SER A 29 -4.98 -6.22 23.38
N GLY A 30 -4.21 -7.12 22.76
CA GLY A 30 -4.62 -7.82 21.54
C GLY A 30 -4.68 -6.94 20.29
N SER A 31 -4.40 -5.63 20.41
CA SER A 31 -4.55 -4.69 19.31
C SER A 31 -3.55 -4.95 18.17
N GLN A 32 -4.05 -4.84 16.94
CA GLN A 32 -3.31 -5.13 15.73
C GLN A 32 -3.35 -3.94 14.79
N PHE A 33 -2.23 -3.75 14.11
CA PHE A 33 -2.03 -2.75 13.08
C PHE A 33 -1.75 -3.42 11.76
N TRP A 34 -2.55 -3.11 10.75
CA TRP A 34 -2.44 -3.70 9.43
C TRP A 34 -2.19 -2.56 8.43
N PRO A 35 -0.93 -2.15 8.21
CA PRO A 35 -0.62 -1.17 7.19
C PRO A 35 -0.68 -1.80 5.81
N ILE A 36 -1.19 -1.05 4.84
CA ILE A 36 -0.99 -1.32 3.42
C ILE A 36 0.31 -0.60 3.04
N LEU A 37 1.38 -1.38 2.89
CA LEU A 37 2.68 -0.88 2.46
C LEU A 37 2.77 -0.92 0.94
N TYR A 38 3.37 0.11 0.36
CA TYR A 38 3.58 0.27 -1.07
C TYR A 38 5.03 0.67 -1.36
N SER A 39 5.61 0.10 -2.40
CA SER A 39 6.90 0.54 -2.96
C SER A 39 6.92 0.35 -4.48
N ILE A 40 7.73 1.17 -5.16
CA ILE A 40 8.00 0.99 -6.58
C ILE A 40 9.13 -0.02 -6.71
N TYR A 41 8.96 -1.04 -7.56
CA TYR A 41 9.99 -2.04 -7.80
C TYR A 41 11.30 -1.37 -8.27
N GLY A 42 12.41 -1.68 -7.60
CA GLY A 42 13.71 -1.03 -7.84
C GLY A 42 13.97 0.22 -7.00
N TYR A 43 13.04 0.64 -6.14
CA TYR A 43 13.21 1.73 -5.20
C TYR A 43 13.03 1.25 -3.76
N GLU A 44 13.91 1.68 -2.86
CA GLU A 44 13.89 1.26 -1.45
C GLU A 44 12.82 1.99 -0.61
N LYS A 45 12.20 3.03 -1.17
CA LYS A 45 11.23 3.85 -0.45
C LYS A 45 9.89 3.11 -0.31
N VAL A 46 9.59 2.69 0.92
CA VAL A 46 8.29 2.16 1.31
C VAL A 46 7.43 3.30 1.87
N VAL A 47 6.15 3.33 1.48
CA VAL A 47 5.15 4.27 2.00
C VAL A 47 3.93 3.51 2.50
N ILE A 48 3.24 4.07 3.49
CA ILE A 48 1.94 3.57 3.96
C ILE A 48 0.86 4.28 3.14
N VAL A 49 0.01 3.51 2.46
CA VAL A 49 -1.09 4.05 1.63
C VAL A 49 -2.47 3.81 2.24
N GLY A 50 -2.53 2.99 3.27
CA GLY A 50 -3.74 2.73 4.05
C GLY A 50 -3.39 2.01 5.34
N MET A 51 -4.28 2.04 6.32
CA MET A 51 -4.08 1.33 7.58
C MET A 51 -5.40 0.87 8.18
N TYR A 52 -5.38 -0.30 8.81
CA TYR A 52 -6.43 -0.78 9.70
C TYR A 52 -5.87 -0.93 11.12
N TYR A 53 -6.65 -0.51 12.11
CA TYR A 53 -6.29 -0.60 13.52
C TYR A 53 -7.51 -0.99 14.34
N GLU A 54 -7.43 -2.13 15.04
CA GLU A 54 -8.46 -2.62 15.94
C GLU A 54 -7.91 -3.55 17.03
N LEU A 55 -8.78 -3.91 17.99
CA LEU A 55 -8.46 -4.86 19.07
C LEU A 55 -8.41 -6.32 18.59
N LYS A 56 -8.94 -6.60 17.40
CA LYS A 56 -8.96 -7.93 16.78
C LYS A 56 -8.61 -7.83 15.29
N LYS A 57 -8.37 -8.99 14.67
CA LYS A 57 -8.25 -9.08 13.21
C LYS A 57 -9.54 -8.59 12.55
N PRO A 58 -9.46 -7.99 11.34
CA PRO A 58 -10.66 -7.71 10.57
C PRO A 58 -11.45 -9.01 10.36
N GLU A 59 -12.77 -8.94 10.47
CA GLU A 59 -13.65 -10.10 10.25
C GLU A 59 -13.61 -10.54 8.79
N ASP A 60 -13.53 -9.58 7.87
CA ASP A 60 -13.23 -9.79 6.47
C ASP A 60 -12.11 -8.85 6.01
N VAL A 61 -10.96 -9.42 5.64
CA VAL A 61 -9.82 -8.67 5.09
C VAL A 61 -10.18 -8.04 3.73
N ASN A 62 -11.11 -8.63 2.98
CA ASN A 62 -11.51 -8.11 1.68
C ASN A 62 -12.24 -6.77 1.80
N GLU A 63 -13.04 -6.56 2.84
CA GLU A 63 -13.70 -5.26 3.07
C GLU A 63 -12.67 -4.16 3.29
N PHE A 64 -11.63 -4.44 4.09
CA PHE A 64 -10.52 -3.50 4.31
C PHE A 64 -9.72 -3.20 3.03
N LEU A 65 -9.47 -4.22 2.19
CA LEU A 65 -8.68 -4.06 0.98
C LEU A 65 -9.46 -3.57 -0.24
N LEU A 66 -10.79 -3.53 -0.16
CA LEU A 66 -11.66 -3.27 -1.30
C LEU A 66 -11.38 -1.90 -1.93
N ASP A 67 -11.28 -0.86 -1.11
CA ASP A 67 -11.04 0.51 -1.58
C ASP A 67 -9.69 0.60 -2.29
N PHE A 68 -8.64 0.08 -1.67
CA PHE A 68 -7.29 0.03 -2.24
C PHE A 68 -7.26 -0.71 -3.58
N VAL A 69 -7.85 -1.90 -3.67
CA VAL A 69 -7.86 -2.71 -4.89
C VAL A 69 -8.68 -2.03 -6.00
N THR A 70 -9.79 -1.38 -5.64
CA THR A 70 -10.67 -0.70 -6.59
C THR A 70 -9.97 0.49 -7.23
N GLU A 71 -9.30 1.31 -6.42
CA GLU A 71 -8.51 2.44 -6.91
C GLU A 71 -7.32 1.96 -7.76
N ALA A 72 -6.57 0.97 -7.27
CA ALA A 72 -5.42 0.42 -7.99
C ALA A 72 -5.81 -0.13 -9.38
N LYS A 73 -6.96 -0.82 -9.48
CA LYS A 73 -7.49 -1.30 -10.76
C LYS A 73 -7.92 -0.17 -11.68
N THR A 74 -8.46 0.92 -11.13
CA THR A 74 -8.89 2.08 -11.89
C THR A 74 -7.69 2.78 -12.51
N VAL A 75 -6.67 3.08 -11.71
CA VAL A 75 -5.42 3.71 -12.17
C VAL A 75 -4.68 2.82 -13.17
N SER A 76 -4.64 1.50 -12.95
CA SER A 76 -3.96 0.56 -13.85
C SER A 76 -4.60 0.44 -15.25
N LYS A 77 -5.87 0.85 -15.42
CA LYS A 77 -6.58 0.82 -16.72
C LYS A 77 -6.53 2.15 -17.48
N MET A 78 -6.09 3.22 -16.82
CA MET A 78 -6.04 4.57 -17.40
C MET A 78 -4.68 4.90 -18.02
N GLY A 79 -3.76 3.94 -18.09
CA GLY A 79 -2.46 4.04 -18.76
C GLY A 79 -2.48 3.42 -20.16
#